data_AF-A0A3A0D6X9-F1
#
_entry.id   AF-A0A3A0D6X9-F1
#
_cell.length_a   1.000
_cell.length_b   1.000
_cell.length_c   1.000
_cell.angle_alpha   90.00
_cell.angle_beta   90.00
_cell.angle_gamma   90.00
#
_symmetry.space_group_name_H-M   'P 1'
#
loop_
_entity.id
_entity.type
_entity.pdbx_description
1 polymer ?
#
loop_
_entity_poly.entity_id
_entity_poly.type
_entity_poly.pdbx_seq_one_letter_code
_entity_poly.pdbx_strand_id
1 'polypeptide(L)'
;MQTARIAEPITGDKLYQVRARSTLPILVRQAYSATPISYGDLAAELEMSNPRNLNYVLGSIGQTIKTLAEKWKEGIPPIQCLVINKNTGLPGEGIGWFITDKADFRKLPKKQQRLLVEAELRKIFSYRKWLDVLREFGLQPMELSYSGILASAANYKGSGEGDSHKQLKSYVSNNPNILNLPRKIAPGQTEFALPSGDSVDVLFINKDEWIGAEVKSAISTEADLVRGIFQCIKYRAVIEAYQASMNLAQSVRVVLVLSGVLPPALVALKNMLGVEVLENIKKK
;
A
#
# COMPACT_ATOMS: atom_id res chain seq x y z
N MET A 1 -1.06 2.88 25.43
CA MET A 1 -1.53 4.27 25.22
C MET A 1 -3.02 4.28 24.85
N GLN A 2 -3.74 5.21 25.45
CA GLN A 2 -5.22 5.33 25.50
C GLN A 2 -5.73 6.43 24.54
N THR A 3 -4.88 6.88 23.62
CA THR A 3 -5.06 8.09 22.82
C THR A 3 -6.27 8.09 21.89
N ALA A 4 -6.62 6.94 21.29
CA ALA A 4 -7.82 6.82 20.47
C ALA A 4 -9.14 6.88 21.28
N ARG A 5 -9.11 6.64 22.60
CA ARG A 5 -10.29 6.78 23.49
C ARG A 5 -10.52 8.23 23.94
N ILE A 6 -9.53 9.11 23.76
CA ILE A 6 -9.57 10.52 24.19
C ILE A 6 -9.75 11.45 22.98
N ALA A 7 -9.58 10.93 21.76
CA ALA A 7 -9.77 11.71 20.55
C ALA A 7 -11.25 12.08 20.38
N GLU A 8 -11.52 13.37 20.23
CA GLU A 8 -12.85 13.88 19.91
C GLU A 8 -13.16 13.64 18.42
N PRO A 9 -14.44 13.66 18.02
CA PRO A 9 -14.86 13.57 16.62
C PRO A 9 -14.19 14.63 15.71
N ILE A 10 -14.31 14.43 14.40
CA ILE A 10 -13.64 15.18 13.33
C ILE A 10 -14.02 16.66 13.23
N THR A 11 -15.02 17.13 13.96
CA THR A 11 -15.67 18.44 13.79
C THR A 11 -14.98 19.60 14.51
N GLY A 12 -14.00 19.35 15.38
CA GLY A 12 -13.29 20.42 16.11
C GLY A 12 -12.05 20.97 15.38
N ASP A 13 -11.35 21.91 16.01
CA ASP A 13 -10.25 22.67 15.40
C ASP A 13 -8.84 22.26 15.86
N LYS A 14 -8.73 21.21 16.69
CA LYS A 14 -7.42 20.70 17.09
C LYS A 14 -6.67 20.18 15.86
N LEU A 15 -5.35 20.29 15.85
CA LEU A 15 -4.51 19.92 14.70
C LEU A 15 -4.79 18.49 14.17
N TYR A 16 -5.07 17.54 15.06
CA TYR A 16 -5.39 16.16 14.64
C TYR A 16 -6.78 16.02 14.01
N GLN A 17 -7.74 16.89 14.33
CA GLN A 17 -9.07 16.94 13.72
C GLN A 17 -9.00 17.58 12.32
N VAL A 18 -8.20 18.65 12.17
CA VAL A 18 -7.86 19.22 10.86
C VAL A 18 -7.25 18.14 9.97
N ARG A 19 -6.25 17.42 10.47
CA ARG A 19 -5.63 16.30 9.74
C ARG A 19 -6.61 15.15 9.49
N ALA A 20 -7.55 14.88 10.40
CA ALA A 20 -8.57 13.86 10.20
C ALA A 20 -9.48 14.21 9.01
N ARG A 21 -9.82 15.50 8.83
CA ARG A 21 -10.54 15.98 7.64
C ARG A 21 -9.77 15.78 6.35
N SER A 22 -8.45 15.95 6.35
CA SER A 22 -7.60 15.64 5.19
C SER A 22 -7.40 14.13 4.99
N THR A 23 -7.44 13.33 6.07
CA THR A 23 -7.17 11.89 6.04
C THR A 23 -8.38 11.07 5.58
N LEU A 24 -9.60 11.45 5.98
CA LEU A 24 -10.80 10.68 5.68
C LEU A 24 -11.04 10.49 4.16
N PRO A 25 -10.87 11.52 3.30
CA PRO A 25 -10.94 11.34 1.84
C PRO A 25 -9.89 10.34 1.29
N ILE A 26 -8.66 10.33 1.84
CA ILE A 26 -7.62 9.37 1.48
C ILE A 26 -8.06 7.95 1.84
N LEU A 27 -8.61 7.75 3.04
CA LEU A 27 -9.09 6.43 3.46
C LEU A 27 -10.29 5.95 2.64
N VAL A 28 -11.21 6.86 2.28
CA VAL A 28 -12.33 6.54 1.38
C VAL A 28 -11.82 6.12 0.01
N ARG A 29 -10.84 6.83 -0.56
CA ARG A 29 -10.17 6.40 -1.80
C ARG A 29 -9.57 4.99 -1.66
N GLN A 30 -8.85 4.71 -0.57
CA GLN A 30 -8.29 3.37 -0.34
C GLN A 30 -9.36 2.28 -0.18
N ALA A 31 -10.51 2.60 0.40
CA ALA A 31 -11.65 1.69 0.49
C ALA A 31 -12.16 1.30 -0.90
N TYR A 32 -12.28 2.27 -1.82
CA TYR A 32 -12.65 2.02 -3.22
C TYR A 32 -11.58 1.23 -3.98
N SER A 33 -10.30 1.49 -3.73
CA SER A 33 -9.19 0.75 -4.34
C SER A 33 -8.96 -0.64 -3.74
N ALA A 34 -9.79 -1.05 -2.76
CA ALA A 34 -9.69 -2.33 -2.05
C ALA A 34 -8.28 -2.64 -1.51
N THR A 35 -7.53 -1.60 -1.13
CA THR A 35 -6.10 -1.70 -0.82
C THR A 35 -5.78 -0.96 0.48
N PRO A 36 -5.25 -1.64 1.52
CA PRO A 36 -4.83 -0.97 2.74
C PRO A 36 -3.61 -0.07 2.49
N ILE A 37 -3.38 0.89 3.38
CA ILE A 37 -2.25 1.84 3.29
C ILE A 37 -1.36 1.72 4.53
N SER A 38 -0.05 1.87 4.38
CA SER A 38 0.84 1.84 5.55
C SER A 38 0.82 3.17 6.31
N TYR A 39 1.16 3.15 7.60
CA TYR A 39 1.35 4.39 8.37
C TYR A 39 2.36 5.35 7.73
N GLY A 40 3.45 4.83 7.18
CA GLY A 40 4.48 5.65 6.53
C GLY A 40 3.95 6.29 5.25
N ASP A 41 3.22 5.52 4.44
CA ASP A 41 2.66 5.99 3.18
C ASP A 41 1.55 7.01 3.39
N LEU A 42 0.66 6.79 4.37
CA LEU A 42 -0.36 7.76 4.74
C LEU A 42 0.26 9.05 5.28
N ALA A 43 1.31 8.94 6.10
CA ALA A 43 2.01 10.11 6.61
C ALA A 43 2.68 10.89 5.47
N ALA A 44 3.26 10.21 4.48
CA ALA A 44 3.85 10.85 3.30
C ALA A 44 2.81 11.64 2.49
N GLU A 45 1.63 11.07 2.24
CA GLU A 45 0.54 11.77 1.54
C GLU A 45 -0.01 12.98 2.30
N LEU A 46 0.09 12.97 3.64
CA LEU A 46 -0.33 14.06 4.51
C LEU A 46 0.81 15.05 4.81
N GLU A 47 1.97 14.90 4.16
CA GLU A 47 3.19 15.68 4.41
C GLU A 47 3.58 15.72 5.91
N MET A 48 3.35 14.59 6.60
CA MET A 48 3.62 14.43 8.02
C MET A 48 5.00 13.85 8.26
N SER A 49 5.85 14.59 8.98
CA SER A 49 7.20 14.16 9.35
C SER A 49 7.26 12.96 10.31
N ASN A 50 6.23 12.75 11.15
CA ASN A 50 6.19 11.66 12.12
C ASN A 50 4.88 10.86 12.04
N PRO A 51 4.92 9.63 11.48
CA PRO A 51 3.75 8.75 11.38
C PRO A 51 3.09 8.41 12.72
N ARG A 52 3.81 8.50 13.86
CA ARG A 52 3.24 8.20 15.19
C ARG A 52 2.09 9.14 15.57
N ASN A 53 2.06 10.34 14.99
CA ASN A 53 0.99 11.32 15.24
C ASN A 53 -0.34 10.91 14.61
N LEU A 54 -0.35 9.93 13.69
CA LEU A 54 -1.57 9.40 13.10
C LEU A 54 -2.49 8.74 14.14
N ASN A 55 -2.00 8.32 15.30
CA ASN A 55 -2.83 7.69 16.32
C ASN A 55 -4.03 8.56 16.77
N TYR A 56 -3.82 9.88 16.93
CA TYR A 56 -4.91 10.80 17.29
C TYR A 56 -5.83 11.09 16.11
N VAL A 57 -5.25 11.22 14.91
CA VAL A 57 -5.98 11.45 13.65
C VAL A 57 -6.95 10.29 13.39
N LEU A 58 -6.43 9.06 13.43
CA LEU A 58 -7.20 7.84 13.20
C LEU A 58 -8.17 7.55 14.35
N GLY A 59 -7.81 7.92 15.58
CA GLY A 59 -8.75 7.88 16.72
C GLY A 59 -9.95 8.80 16.51
N SER A 60 -9.72 10.04 16.05
CA SER A 60 -10.78 11.00 15.76
C SER A 60 -11.71 10.52 14.64
N ILE A 61 -11.15 9.95 13.57
CA ILE A 61 -11.93 9.32 12.49
C ILE A 61 -12.75 8.16 13.06
N GLY A 62 -12.15 7.26 13.83
CA GLY A 62 -12.88 6.12 14.35
C GLY A 62 -14.04 6.51 15.28
N GLN A 63 -13.84 7.51 16.14
CA GLN A 63 -14.92 8.04 16.98
C GLN A 63 -16.03 8.71 16.14
N THR A 64 -15.63 9.42 15.08
CA THR A 64 -16.56 10.03 14.13
C THR A 64 -17.44 8.99 13.44
N ILE A 65 -16.83 7.92 12.91
CA ILE A 65 -17.55 6.82 12.26
C ILE A 65 -18.50 6.13 13.25
N LYS A 66 -18.06 5.92 14.49
CA LYS A 66 -18.91 5.35 15.54
C LYS A 66 -20.14 6.21 15.84
N THR A 67 -19.94 7.51 16.06
CA THR A 67 -21.05 8.45 16.30
C THR A 67 -22.00 8.53 15.10
N LEU A 68 -21.46 8.48 13.88
CA LEU A 68 -22.27 8.48 12.67
C LEU A 68 -23.10 7.19 12.51
N ALA A 69 -22.51 6.03 12.82
CA ALA A 69 -23.21 4.75 12.82
C ALA A 69 -24.41 4.74 13.78
N GLU A 70 -24.24 5.32 14.98
CA GLU A 70 -25.32 5.50 15.95
C GLU A 70 -26.41 6.46 15.41
N LYS A 71 -26.01 7.59 14.82
CA LYS A 71 -26.92 8.58 14.22
C LYS A 71 -27.75 7.98 13.08
N TRP A 72 -27.11 7.23 12.17
CA TRP A 72 -27.75 6.63 11.02
C TRP A 72 -28.48 5.31 11.35
N LYS A 73 -28.27 4.75 12.55
CA LYS A 73 -28.74 3.42 12.95
C LYS A 73 -28.31 2.34 11.94
N GLU A 74 -27.07 2.46 11.47
CA GLU A 74 -26.48 1.61 10.43
C GLU A 74 -25.06 1.21 10.83
N GLY A 75 -24.68 -0.03 10.53
CA GLY A 75 -23.32 -0.51 10.75
C GLY A 75 -22.35 0.12 9.75
N ILE A 76 -21.63 1.17 10.17
CA ILE A 76 -20.54 1.75 9.37
C ILE A 76 -19.22 1.11 9.82
N PRO A 77 -18.51 0.41 8.92
CA PRO A 77 -17.29 -0.29 9.32
C PRO A 77 -16.16 0.69 9.67
N PRO A 78 -15.23 0.33 10.57
CA PRO A 78 -14.19 1.24 11.07
C PRO A 78 -13.10 1.49 10.02
N ILE A 79 -13.30 2.47 9.13
CA ILE A 79 -12.42 2.74 7.97
C ILE A 79 -10.94 2.94 8.33
N GLN A 80 -10.64 3.45 9.52
CA GLN A 80 -9.28 3.62 10.03
C GLN A 80 -8.49 2.31 10.15
N CYS A 81 -9.16 1.15 10.13
CA CYS A 81 -8.52 -0.17 10.07
C CYS A 81 -7.77 -0.42 8.75
N LEU A 82 -7.98 0.40 7.71
CA LEU A 82 -7.17 0.38 6.49
C LEU A 82 -5.70 0.73 6.71
N VAL A 83 -5.37 1.39 7.84
CA VAL A 83 -4.01 1.84 8.11
C VAL A 83 -3.23 0.78 8.87
N ILE A 84 -2.29 0.15 8.19
CA ILE A 84 -1.57 -1.04 8.66
C ILE A 84 -0.09 -0.78 8.88
N ASN A 85 0.53 -1.60 9.74
CA ASN A 85 1.98 -1.68 9.84
C ASN A 85 2.53 -2.49 8.66
N LYS A 86 3.49 -1.91 7.92
CA LYS A 86 4.07 -2.52 6.71
C LYS A 86 4.70 -3.90 6.94
N ASN A 87 5.23 -4.17 8.14
CA ASN A 87 5.89 -5.43 8.46
C ASN A 87 4.91 -6.51 8.94
N THR A 88 3.86 -6.13 9.67
CA THR A 88 2.95 -7.12 10.28
C THR A 88 1.68 -7.35 9.45
N GLY A 89 1.29 -6.37 8.63
CA GLY A 89 0.01 -6.34 7.92
C GLY A 89 -1.18 -6.02 8.83
N LEU A 90 -0.93 -5.60 10.08
CA LEU A 90 -1.97 -5.39 11.09
C LEU A 90 -2.13 -3.90 11.43
N PRO A 91 -3.34 -3.45 11.78
CA PRO A 91 -3.56 -2.12 12.33
C PRO A 91 -2.77 -1.89 13.61
N GLY A 92 -2.45 -0.62 13.88
CA GLY A 92 -1.74 -0.23 15.10
C GLY A 92 -2.53 -0.52 16.37
N GLU A 93 -1.83 -0.64 17.49
CA GLU A 93 -2.39 -0.97 18.81
C GLU A 93 -3.52 -0.03 19.29
N GLY A 94 -3.55 1.21 18.79
CA GLY A 94 -4.57 2.22 19.09
C GLY A 94 -5.88 2.02 18.31
N ILE A 95 -5.88 1.15 17.30
CA ILE A 95 -7.01 0.93 16.38
C ILE A 95 -7.67 -0.43 16.60
N GLY A 96 -6.93 -1.43 17.12
CA GLY A 96 -7.46 -2.79 17.27
C GLY A 96 -8.73 -2.93 18.12
N TRP A 97 -9.08 -1.95 18.95
CA TRP A 97 -10.32 -1.97 19.75
C TRP A 97 -11.60 -1.68 18.94
N PHE A 98 -11.46 -1.15 17.71
CA PHE A 98 -12.61 -0.96 16.81
C PHE A 98 -13.06 -2.26 16.12
N ILE A 99 -12.23 -3.30 16.16
CA ILE A 99 -12.49 -4.60 15.52
C ILE A 99 -13.23 -5.54 16.48
N THR A 100 -12.75 -5.63 17.71
CA THR A 100 -13.33 -6.42 18.81
C THR A 100 -12.80 -5.87 20.14
N ASP A 101 -13.24 -6.38 21.29
CA ASP A 101 -12.69 -5.98 22.58
C ASP A 101 -11.14 -6.10 22.55
N LYS A 102 -10.47 -5.01 22.92
CA LYS A 102 -9.02 -4.87 22.88
C LYS A 102 -8.30 -5.94 23.70
N ALA A 103 -8.89 -6.35 24.82
CA ALA A 103 -8.31 -7.36 25.70
C ALA A 103 -8.31 -8.74 25.04
N ASP A 104 -9.31 -9.01 24.21
CA ASP A 104 -9.45 -10.28 23.51
C ASP A 104 -8.59 -10.29 22.25
N PHE A 105 -8.60 -9.22 21.44
CA PHE A 105 -7.82 -9.15 20.20
C PHE A 105 -6.31 -9.38 20.41
N ARG A 106 -5.72 -8.77 21.45
CA ARG A 106 -4.28 -8.88 21.73
C ARG A 106 -3.85 -10.26 22.17
N LYS A 107 -4.74 -11.00 22.83
CA LYS A 107 -4.47 -12.37 23.29
C LYS A 107 -4.55 -13.38 22.17
N LEU A 108 -5.18 -13.03 21.04
CA LEU A 108 -5.27 -13.92 19.89
C LEU A 108 -3.89 -14.14 19.25
N PRO A 109 -3.58 -15.37 18.81
CA PRO A 109 -2.47 -15.64 17.92
C PRO A 109 -2.49 -14.73 16.68
N LYS A 110 -1.31 -14.33 16.18
CA LYS A 110 -1.17 -13.44 15.01
C LYS A 110 -1.98 -13.89 13.79
N LYS A 111 -2.08 -15.20 13.55
CA LYS A 111 -2.90 -15.75 12.45
C LYS A 111 -4.38 -15.41 12.62
N GLN A 112 -4.92 -15.53 13.82
CA GLN A 112 -6.32 -15.17 14.11
C GLN A 112 -6.54 -13.66 14.05
N GLN A 113 -5.57 -12.86 14.52
CA GLN A 113 -5.62 -11.40 14.37
C GLN A 113 -5.72 -10.99 12.89
N ARG A 114 -4.93 -11.62 12.01
CA ARG A 114 -4.99 -11.37 10.56
C ARG A 114 -6.35 -11.72 9.97
N LEU A 115 -6.91 -12.87 10.31
CA LEU A 115 -8.24 -13.29 9.82
C LEU A 115 -9.35 -12.30 10.22
N LEU A 116 -9.31 -11.78 11.45
CA LEU A 116 -10.26 -10.77 11.92
C LEU A 116 -10.08 -9.44 11.18
N VAL A 117 -8.84 -8.99 11.01
CA VAL A 117 -8.54 -7.78 10.24
C VAL A 117 -9.03 -7.92 8.80
N GLU A 118 -8.74 -9.04 8.13
CA GLU A 118 -9.19 -9.32 6.76
C GLU A 118 -10.72 -9.35 6.64
N ALA A 119 -11.42 -9.84 7.66
CA ALA A 119 -12.88 -9.78 7.71
C ALA A 119 -13.40 -8.34 7.81
N GLU A 120 -12.78 -7.50 8.64
CA GLU A 120 -13.15 -6.08 8.73
C GLU A 120 -12.80 -5.28 7.48
N LEU A 121 -11.63 -5.52 6.88
CA LEU A 121 -11.24 -4.89 5.62
C LEU A 121 -12.25 -5.20 4.52
N ARG A 122 -12.72 -6.46 4.42
CA ARG A 122 -13.78 -6.82 3.46
C ARG A 122 -15.07 -6.03 3.68
N LYS A 123 -15.48 -5.80 4.94
CA LYS A 123 -16.64 -4.94 5.23
C LYS A 123 -16.40 -3.52 4.74
N ILE A 124 -15.24 -2.95 5.02
CA ILE A 124 -14.84 -1.60 4.58
C ILE A 124 -14.90 -1.48 3.06
N PHE A 125 -14.30 -2.43 2.33
CA PHE A 125 -14.28 -2.44 0.86
C PHE A 125 -15.68 -2.58 0.25
N SER A 126 -16.58 -3.31 0.93
CA SER A 126 -17.95 -3.54 0.45
C SER A 126 -18.95 -2.43 0.81
N TYR A 127 -18.60 -1.52 1.71
CA TYR A 127 -19.51 -0.49 2.19
C TYR A 127 -19.72 0.60 1.13
N ARG A 128 -20.97 0.79 0.69
CA ARG A 128 -21.29 1.59 -0.50
C ARG A 128 -21.49 3.08 -0.23
N LYS A 129 -21.69 3.48 1.02
CA LYS A 129 -22.06 4.85 1.41
C LYS A 129 -20.87 5.72 1.82
N TRP A 130 -19.65 5.39 1.38
CA TRP A 130 -18.47 6.17 1.75
C TRP A 130 -18.54 7.64 1.29
N LEU A 131 -19.12 7.89 0.11
CA LEU A 131 -19.31 9.27 -0.36
C LEU A 131 -20.36 10.02 0.47
N ASP A 132 -21.39 9.34 0.97
CA ASP A 132 -22.36 9.95 1.88
C ASP A 132 -21.72 10.29 3.22
N VAL A 133 -20.81 9.44 3.72
CA VAL A 133 -20.01 9.72 4.92
C VAL A 133 -19.17 10.99 4.73
N LEU A 134 -18.52 11.19 3.58
CA LEU A 134 -17.78 12.42 3.30
C LEU A 134 -18.72 13.64 3.28
N ARG A 135 -19.87 13.51 2.61
CA ARG A 135 -20.86 14.57 2.47
C ARG A 135 -21.42 15.04 3.82
N GLU A 136 -21.66 14.12 4.75
CA GLU A 136 -22.11 14.43 6.12
C GLU A 136 -21.19 15.44 6.83
N PHE A 137 -19.88 15.37 6.56
CA PHE A 137 -18.89 16.27 7.16
C PHE A 137 -18.46 17.42 6.23
N GLY A 138 -19.19 17.64 5.12
CA GLY A 138 -18.86 18.67 4.13
C GLY A 138 -17.54 18.43 3.40
N LEU A 139 -17.05 17.18 3.39
CA LEU A 139 -15.80 16.80 2.74
C LEU A 139 -16.06 16.36 1.30
N GLN A 140 -15.10 16.62 0.44
CA GLN A 140 -15.12 16.17 -0.96
C GLN A 140 -14.27 14.91 -1.12
N PRO A 141 -14.64 14.02 -2.06
CA PRO A 141 -13.75 12.93 -2.46
C PRO A 141 -12.45 13.49 -3.03
N MET A 142 -11.39 12.68 -3.00
CA MET A 142 -10.15 13.04 -3.68
C MET A 142 -10.33 12.98 -5.19
N GLU A 143 -10.24 14.13 -5.85
CA GLU A 143 -10.16 14.24 -7.31
C GLU A 143 -8.74 13.87 -7.76
N LEU A 144 -8.56 12.63 -8.22
CA LEU A 144 -7.30 12.19 -8.82
C LEU A 144 -7.54 11.83 -10.28
N SER A 145 -6.94 12.60 -11.18
CA SER A 145 -7.00 12.32 -12.61
C SER A 145 -5.67 11.78 -13.10
N TYR A 146 -5.65 10.48 -13.45
CA TYR A 146 -4.51 9.83 -14.07
C TYR A 146 -4.72 9.55 -15.56
N SER A 147 -5.84 9.96 -16.15
CA SER A 147 -6.21 9.57 -17.53
C SER A 147 -5.12 9.87 -18.56
N GLY A 148 -4.55 11.08 -18.53
CA GLY A 148 -3.48 11.49 -19.44
C GLY A 148 -2.18 10.69 -19.27
N ILE A 149 -1.75 10.46 -18.02
CA ILE A 149 -0.52 9.71 -17.75
C ILE A 149 -0.68 8.21 -17.98
N LEU A 150 -1.87 7.65 -17.69
CA LEU A 150 -2.20 6.26 -18.01
C LEU A 150 -2.23 6.03 -19.52
N ALA A 151 -2.81 6.95 -20.30
CA ALA A 151 -2.77 6.88 -21.76
C ALA A 151 -1.34 6.97 -22.30
N SER A 152 -0.52 7.85 -21.71
CA SER A 152 0.89 7.96 -22.07
C SER A 152 1.67 6.69 -21.75
N ALA A 153 1.41 6.07 -20.60
CA ALA A 153 2.03 4.81 -20.18
C ALA A 153 1.62 3.63 -21.08
N ALA A 154 0.35 3.55 -21.47
CA ALA A 154 -0.15 2.50 -22.36
C ALA A 154 0.45 2.59 -23.78
N ASN A 155 0.72 3.81 -24.26
CA ASN A 155 1.31 4.06 -25.57
C ASN A 155 2.85 4.15 -25.53
N TYR A 156 3.46 3.95 -24.36
CA TYR A 156 4.89 4.09 -24.19
C TYR A 156 5.64 3.05 -25.03
N LYS A 157 6.50 3.52 -25.95
CA LYS A 157 7.42 2.68 -26.71
C LYS A 157 8.83 2.86 -26.15
N GLY A 158 9.35 1.82 -25.50
CA GLY A 158 10.73 1.83 -25.01
C GLY A 158 11.72 1.89 -26.17
N SER A 159 12.81 2.63 -26.01
CA SER A 159 13.89 2.74 -26.98
C SER A 159 14.94 1.62 -26.85
N GLY A 160 14.56 0.47 -26.29
CA GLY A 160 15.47 -0.60 -25.88
C GLY A 160 16.05 -0.39 -24.47
N GLU A 161 16.72 -1.42 -23.94
CA GLU A 161 17.30 -1.39 -22.59
C GLU A 161 18.64 -0.63 -22.58
N GLY A 162 18.66 0.55 -21.94
CA GLY A 162 19.86 1.36 -21.77
C GLY A 162 20.81 0.86 -20.67
N ASP A 163 22.07 1.28 -20.73
CA ASP A 163 23.13 0.83 -19.79
C ASP A 163 22.80 1.10 -18.32
N SER A 164 22.16 2.23 -18.01
CA SER A 164 21.74 2.55 -16.65
C SER A 164 20.71 1.56 -16.10
N HIS A 165 19.80 1.06 -16.93
CA HIS A 165 18.83 0.03 -16.54
C HIS A 165 19.57 -1.31 -16.31
N LYS A 166 20.44 -1.73 -17.24
CA LYS A 166 21.25 -2.96 -17.10
C LYS A 166 22.09 -2.98 -15.83
N GLN A 167 22.75 -1.86 -15.52
CA GLN A 167 23.56 -1.71 -14.31
C GLN A 167 22.72 -1.81 -13.04
N LEU A 168 21.54 -1.15 -13.01
CA LEU A 168 20.63 -1.24 -11.87
C LEU A 168 20.10 -2.67 -11.69
N LYS A 169 19.67 -3.32 -12.77
CA LYS A 169 19.18 -4.70 -12.77
C LYS A 169 20.24 -5.67 -12.23
N SER A 170 21.46 -5.58 -12.74
CA SER A 170 22.61 -6.38 -12.28
C SER A 170 22.97 -6.08 -10.82
N TYR A 171 22.88 -4.82 -10.40
CA TYR A 171 23.11 -4.47 -8.99
C TYR A 171 22.04 -5.08 -8.09
N VAL A 172 20.75 -4.94 -8.43
CA VAL A 172 19.63 -5.49 -7.66
C VAL A 172 19.74 -7.01 -7.55
N SER A 173 20.00 -7.72 -8.67
CA SER A 173 20.12 -9.19 -8.67
C SER A 173 21.21 -9.72 -7.74
N ASN A 174 22.32 -8.99 -7.62
CA ASN A 174 23.45 -9.38 -6.76
C ASN A 174 23.33 -8.88 -5.31
N ASN A 175 22.29 -8.12 -4.95
CA ASN A 175 22.16 -7.48 -3.62
C ASN A 175 20.78 -7.75 -2.99
N PRO A 176 20.45 -9.00 -2.63
CA PRO A 176 19.13 -9.39 -2.10
C PRO A 176 18.68 -8.61 -0.86
N ASN A 177 19.63 -8.10 -0.06
CA ASN A 177 19.33 -7.31 1.13
C ASN A 177 18.60 -5.99 0.85
N ILE A 178 18.66 -5.46 -0.38
CA ILE A 178 17.88 -4.28 -0.79
C ILE A 178 16.38 -4.57 -0.65
N LEU A 179 15.97 -5.81 -0.90
CA LEU A 179 14.59 -6.27 -0.81
C LEU A 179 14.24 -6.87 0.57
N ASN A 180 15.09 -6.65 1.58
CA ASN A 180 15.02 -7.26 2.91
C ASN A 180 15.20 -8.80 2.92
N LEU A 181 15.82 -9.37 1.89
CA LEU A 181 16.17 -10.79 1.89
C LEU A 181 17.53 -11.03 2.58
N PRO A 182 17.75 -12.22 3.19
CA PRO A 182 19.03 -12.55 3.80
C PRO A 182 20.17 -12.51 2.78
N ARG A 183 21.34 -11.95 3.14
CA ARG A 183 22.51 -11.89 2.23
C ARG A 183 23.01 -13.23 1.72
N LYS A 184 22.65 -14.33 2.39
CA LYS A 184 23.11 -15.69 2.07
C LYS A 184 22.29 -16.38 0.97
N ILE A 185 21.20 -15.77 0.50
CA ILE A 185 20.44 -16.35 -0.61
C ILE A 185 21.20 -16.18 -1.93
N ALA A 186 20.90 -17.03 -2.90
CA ALA A 186 21.47 -16.92 -4.24
C ALA A 186 21.11 -15.58 -4.89
N PRO A 187 21.98 -15.06 -5.80
CA PRO A 187 21.62 -13.93 -6.65
C PRO A 187 20.30 -14.17 -7.39
N GLY A 188 19.55 -13.10 -7.60
CA GLY A 188 18.29 -13.13 -8.34
C GLY A 188 18.54 -13.45 -9.82
N GLN A 189 17.62 -14.21 -10.42
CA GLN A 189 17.64 -14.46 -11.86
C GLN A 189 17.15 -13.21 -12.59
N THR A 190 17.97 -12.66 -13.48
CA THR A 190 17.58 -11.52 -14.32
C THR A 190 16.78 -11.99 -15.53
N GLU A 191 15.85 -11.16 -16.03
CA GLU A 191 15.02 -11.48 -17.21
C GLU A 191 14.30 -12.83 -17.05
N PHE A 192 13.69 -13.03 -15.88
CA PHE A 192 12.98 -14.27 -15.60
C PHE A 192 11.72 -14.36 -16.46
N ALA A 193 11.72 -15.28 -17.43
CA ALA A 193 10.59 -15.51 -18.31
C ALA A 193 9.39 -16.07 -17.53
N LEU A 194 8.24 -15.42 -17.67
CA LEU A 194 6.97 -15.84 -17.10
C LEU A 194 6.14 -16.64 -18.11
N PRO A 195 5.26 -17.54 -17.66
CA PRO A 195 4.34 -18.27 -18.54
C PRO A 195 3.41 -17.37 -19.38
N SER A 196 3.23 -16.09 -19.01
CA SER A 196 2.47 -15.12 -19.80
C SER A 196 3.21 -14.61 -21.05
N GLY A 197 4.49 -14.96 -21.21
CA GLY A 197 5.35 -14.49 -22.31
C GLY A 197 6.12 -13.20 -22.02
N ASP A 198 5.89 -12.57 -20.86
CA ASP A 198 6.69 -11.44 -20.37
C ASP A 198 7.91 -11.90 -19.55
N SER A 199 8.82 -10.98 -19.25
CA SER A 199 9.94 -11.20 -18.33
C SER A 199 9.92 -10.23 -17.15
N VAL A 200 10.19 -10.75 -15.95
CA VAL A 200 10.47 -9.93 -14.76
C VAL A 200 11.94 -9.55 -14.78
N ASP A 201 12.27 -8.29 -14.51
CA ASP A 201 13.67 -7.82 -14.55
C ASP A 201 14.57 -8.63 -13.62
N VAL A 202 14.13 -8.90 -12.38
CA VAL A 202 14.82 -9.77 -11.43
C VAL A 202 13.82 -10.58 -10.61
N LEU A 203 14.04 -11.88 -10.48
CA LEU A 203 13.29 -12.76 -9.58
C LEU A 203 14.21 -13.48 -8.60
N PHE A 204 13.89 -13.39 -7.30
CA PHE A 204 14.49 -14.19 -6.24
C PHE A 204 13.52 -15.29 -5.82
N ILE A 205 14.00 -16.53 -5.76
CA ILE A 205 13.24 -17.68 -5.26
C ILE A 205 13.86 -18.13 -3.94
N ASN A 206 13.13 -17.92 -2.83
CA ASN A 206 13.57 -18.28 -1.48
C ASN A 206 12.55 -19.24 -0.83
N LYS A 207 12.73 -20.54 -1.07
CA LYS A 207 11.76 -21.59 -0.71
C LYS A 207 10.39 -21.27 -1.35
N ASP A 208 9.36 -21.07 -0.52
CA ASP A 208 8.00 -20.77 -0.97
C ASP A 208 7.79 -19.27 -1.23
N GLU A 209 8.70 -18.40 -0.79
CA GLU A 209 8.60 -16.94 -0.99
C GLU A 209 9.34 -16.53 -2.26
N TRP A 210 8.61 -15.95 -3.22
CA TRP A 210 9.16 -15.45 -4.47
C TRP A 210 9.10 -13.92 -4.47
N ILE A 211 10.24 -13.27 -4.68
CA ILE A 211 10.34 -11.80 -4.69
C ILE A 211 10.79 -11.31 -6.06
N GLY A 212 9.88 -10.63 -6.76
CA GLY A 212 10.16 -9.94 -8.01
C GLY A 212 10.63 -8.51 -7.77
N ALA A 213 11.52 -8.01 -8.62
CA ALA A 213 11.84 -6.60 -8.72
C ALA A 213 11.69 -6.15 -10.18
N GLU A 214 10.88 -5.10 -10.38
CA GLU A 214 10.88 -4.29 -11.60
C GLU A 214 11.81 -3.11 -11.35
N VAL A 215 12.75 -2.83 -12.25
CA VAL A 215 13.72 -1.76 -12.06
C VAL A 215 13.47 -0.60 -13.02
N LYS A 216 13.57 0.63 -12.52
CA LYS A 216 13.54 1.84 -13.35
C LYS A 216 14.70 2.74 -12.99
N SER A 217 15.37 3.23 -14.02
CA SER A 217 16.55 4.08 -13.83
C SER A 217 16.13 5.52 -13.50
N ALA A 218 17.06 6.34 -13.03
CA ALA A 218 16.82 7.76 -12.75
C ALA A 218 16.43 8.58 -13.99
N ILE A 219 16.63 8.06 -15.21
CA ILE A 219 16.22 8.70 -16.46
C ILE A 219 14.83 8.24 -16.95
N SER A 220 14.17 7.33 -16.24
CA SER A 220 12.83 6.87 -16.59
C SER A 220 11.83 8.02 -16.50
N THR A 221 11.03 8.19 -17.56
CA THR A 221 9.97 9.20 -17.60
C THR A 221 8.83 8.82 -16.68
N GLU A 222 7.96 9.78 -16.34
CA GLU A 222 6.77 9.50 -15.53
C GLU A 222 5.89 8.40 -16.14
N ALA A 223 5.75 8.36 -17.47
CA ALA A 223 5.01 7.31 -18.17
C ALA A 223 5.64 5.91 -17.99
N ASP A 224 6.98 5.81 -18.02
CA ASP A 224 7.68 4.55 -17.77
C ASP A 224 7.62 4.14 -16.28
N LEU A 225 7.60 5.10 -15.36
CA LEU A 225 7.37 4.82 -13.93
C LEU A 225 5.96 4.29 -13.68
N VAL A 226 4.93 4.90 -14.29
CA VAL A 226 3.55 4.39 -14.24
C VAL A 226 3.49 2.99 -14.84
N ARG A 227 4.13 2.75 -15.98
CA ARG A 227 4.27 1.40 -16.55
C ARG A 227 4.89 0.43 -15.54
N GLY A 228 5.95 0.81 -14.85
CA GLY A 228 6.60 0.02 -13.80
C GLY A 228 5.66 -0.33 -12.63
N ILE A 229 4.82 0.61 -12.20
CA ILE A 229 3.79 0.35 -11.16
C ILE A 229 2.82 -0.74 -11.63
N PHE A 230 2.30 -0.64 -12.85
CA PHE A 230 1.39 -1.66 -13.40
C PHE A 230 2.09 -2.99 -13.70
N GLN A 231 3.36 -2.97 -14.12
CA GLN A 231 4.17 -4.18 -14.29
C GLN A 231 4.31 -4.92 -12.96
N CYS A 232 4.50 -4.24 -11.83
CA CYS A 232 4.54 -4.88 -10.52
C CYS A 232 3.24 -5.65 -10.20
N ILE A 233 2.08 -5.06 -10.52
CA ILE A 233 0.77 -5.72 -10.33
C ILE A 233 0.65 -6.94 -11.24
N LYS A 234 0.97 -6.77 -12.53
CA LYS A 234 0.94 -7.83 -13.54
C LYS A 234 1.81 -9.01 -13.09
N TYR A 235 3.05 -8.75 -12.73
CA TYR A 235 4.00 -9.79 -12.37
C TYR A 235 3.62 -10.48 -11.06
N ARG A 236 3.10 -9.75 -10.06
CA ARG A 236 2.60 -10.39 -8.84
C ARG A 236 1.53 -11.43 -9.18
N ALA A 237 0.50 -11.04 -9.94
CA ALA A 237 -0.60 -11.92 -10.31
C ALA A 237 -0.13 -13.12 -11.15
N VAL A 238 0.75 -12.90 -12.12
CA VAL A 238 1.26 -13.98 -12.98
C VAL A 238 2.15 -14.95 -12.21
N ILE A 239 3.02 -14.46 -11.31
CA ILE A 239 3.85 -15.32 -10.47
C ILE A 239 2.98 -16.10 -9.48
N GLU A 240 1.96 -15.49 -8.88
CA GLU A 240 1.01 -16.20 -7.99
C GLU A 240 0.32 -17.34 -8.74
N ALA A 241 -0.14 -17.09 -9.97
CA ALA A 241 -0.71 -18.12 -10.83
C ALA A 241 0.31 -19.21 -11.20
N TYR A 242 1.58 -18.84 -11.40
CA TYR A 242 2.65 -19.80 -11.68
C TYR A 242 2.96 -20.68 -10.45
N GLN A 243 3.05 -20.09 -9.25
CA GLN A 243 3.18 -20.87 -8.01
C GLN A 243 1.99 -21.83 -7.83
N ALA A 244 0.76 -21.35 -8.10
CA ALA A 244 -0.44 -22.18 -8.00
C ALA A 244 -0.42 -23.37 -8.97
N SER A 245 0.05 -23.21 -10.22
CA SER A 245 0.16 -24.32 -11.19
C SER A 245 1.20 -25.37 -10.78
N MET A 246 2.13 -25.00 -9.91
CA MET A 246 3.13 -25.89 -9.31
C MET A 246 2.70 -26.46 -7.95
N ASN A 247 1.47 -26.22 -7.50
CA ASN A 247 0.97 -26.55 -6.15
C ASN A 247 1.80 -25.92 -5.00
N LEU A 248 2.40 -24.74 -5.24
CA LEU A 248 3.11 -23.97 -4.23
C LEU A 248 2.17 -22.97 -3.54
N ALA A 249 2.52 -22.57 -2.32
CA ALA A 249 1.85 -21.47 -1.65
C ALA A 249 2.07 -20.16 -2.44
N GLN A 250 1.01 -19.37 -2.61
CA GLN A 250 1.06 -18.08 -3.30
C GLN A 250 1.66 -17.01 -2.36
N SER A 251 2.99 -17.03 -2.25
CA SER A 251 3.75 -16.12 -1.39
C SER A 251 4.66 -15.27 -2.28
N VAL A 252 4.04 -14.27 -2.93
CA VAL A 252 4.72 -13.39 -3.88
C VAL A 252 4.76 -11.96 -3.36
N ARG A 253 5.93 -11.33 -3.51
CA ARG A 253 6.10 -9.89 -3.33
C ARG A 253 6.77 -9.32 -4.58
N VAL A 254 6.22 -8.25 -5.15
CA VAL A 254 6.87 -7.55 -6.27
C VAL A 254 7.09 -6.10 -5.88
N VAL A 255 8.32 -5.63 -6.09
CA VAL A 255 8.77 -4.31 -5.66
C VAL A 255 9.26 -3.51 -6.86
N LEU A 256 8.84 -2.25 -6.97
CA LEU A 256 9.40 -1.32 -7.93
C LEU A 256 10.68 -0.71 -7.35
N VAL A 257 11.82 -0.91 -8.02
CA VAL A 257 13.12 -0.42 -7.58
C VAL A 257 13.57 0.72 -8.47
N LEU A 258 13.77 1.89 -7.88
CA LEU A 258 14.17 3.12 -8.57
C LEU A 258 15.59 3.50 -8.18
N SER A 259 16.43 3.84 -9.16
CA SER A 259 17.69 4.56 -8.88
C SER A 259 17.50 6.06 -8.69
N GLY A 260 16.31 6.59 -9.02
CA GLY A 260 15.86 7.94 -8.72
C GLY A 260 14.82 7.99 -7.61
N VAL A 261 14.03 9.07 -7.60
CA VAL A 261 12.94 9.34 -6.66
C VAL A 261 11.61 9.21 -7.42
N LEU A 262 10.59 8.65 -6.77
CA LEU A 262 9.23 8.60 -7.27
C LEU A 262 8.64 10.02 -7.23
N PRO A 263 8.16 10.56 -8.36
CA PRO A 263 7.51 11.87 -8.38
C PRO A 263 6.34 11.94 -7.38
N PRO A 264 6.17 13.06 -6.64
CA PRO A 264 5.06 13.21 -5.69
C PRO A 264 3.68 12.91 -6.28
N ALA A 265 3.46 13.24 -7.56
CA ALA A 265 2.23 12.97 -8.30
C ALA A 265 1.86 11.47 -8.36
N LEU A 266 2.85 10.57 -8.27
CA LEU A 266 2.65 9.12 -8.33
C LEU A 266 2.52 8.44 -6.96
N VAL A 267 2.71 9.18 -5.86
CA VAL A 267 2.62 8.62 -4.49
C VAL A 267 1.22 8.09 -4.21
N ALA A 268 0.18 8.85 -4.53
CA ALA A 268 -1.20 8.38 -4.38
C ALA A 268 -1.49 7.17 -5.27
N LEU A 269 -0.98 7.14 -6.51
CA LEU A 269 -1.17 6.02 -7.44
C LEU A 269 -0.55 4.72 -6.90
N LYS A 270 0.72 4.76 -6.46
CA LYS A 270 1.37 3.56 -5.90
C LYS A 270 0.66 3.03 -4.65
N ASN A 271 0.09 3.93 -3.83
CA ASN A 271 -0.62 3.57 -2.60
C ASN A 271 -2.01 2.99 -2.90
N MET A 272 -2.74 3.55 -3.88
CA MET A 272 -4.00 2.98 -4.35
C MET A 272 -3.82 1.57 -4.89
N LEU A 273 -2.72 1.33 -5.62
CA LEU A 273 -2.45 0.05 -6.28
C LEU A 273 -1.67 -0.93 -5.39
N GLY A 274 -1.28 -0.51 -4.19
CA GLY A 274 -0.58 -1.36 -3.22
C GLY A 274 0.81 -1.80 -3.71
N VAL A 275 1.49 -0.94 -4.48
CA VAL A 275 2.82 -1.21 -5.02
C VAL A 275 3.88 -0.66 -4.08
N GLU A 276 4.79 -1.54 -3.66
CA GLU A 276 5.95 -1.13 -2.89
C GLU A 276 7.00 -0.52 -3.81
N VAL A 277 7.56 0.62 -3.40
CA VAL A 277 8.62 1.32 -4.12
C VAL A 277 9.84 1.49 -3.21
N LEU A 278 11.02 1.18 -3.74
CA LEU A 278 12.31 1.49 -3.13
C LEU A 278 13.01 2.54 -4.00
N GLU A 279 13.45 3.62 -3.39
CA GLU A 279 13.99 4.79 -4.09
C GLU A 279 15.48 4.97 -3.80
N ASN A 280 16.16 5.73 -4.66
CA ASN A 280 17.59 6.06 -4.54
C ASN A 280 18.52 4.84 -4.46
N ILE A 281 18.15 3.74 -5.11
CA ILE A 281 18.95 2.52 -5.14
C ILE A 281 20.08 2.67 -6.18
N LYS A 282 21.32 2.70 -5.70
CA LYS A 282 22.51 2.83 -6.55
C LYS A 282 23.61 1.91 -6.04
N LYS A 283 24.46 1.43 -6.95
CA LYS A 283 25.72 0.77 -6.60
C LYS A 283 26.58 1.78 -5.81
N LYS A 284 26.95 1.41 -4.59
CA LYS A 284 27.94 2.16 -3.80
C LYS A 284 29.33 1.96 -4.39
#